data_AF-A0A9P0YT06-F1
#
_entry.id   AF-A0A9P0YT06-F1
#
_cell.length_a   1.000
_cell.length_b   1.000
_cell.length_c   1.000
_cell.angle_alpha   90.00
_cell.angle_beta   90.00
_cell.angle_gamma   90.00
#
_symmetry.space_group_name_H-M   'P 1'
#
loop_
_entity.id
_entity.type
_entity.pdbx_description
1 polymer ?
#
loop_
_entity_poly.entity_id
_entity_poly.type
_entity_poly.pdbx_seq_one_letter_code
_entity_poly.pdbx_strand_id
1 'polypeptide(L)'
;MVKYSREPDNHTKSWKARGSDLRVHFKNTRETAHAIRNLSLTKVKRYLEDVLVHKQAIPFTRFCRRVGKTAQAKNRHPNGQGRWPVKSAKFILELLKNAESNVEVKGLNVDSLYISHIQVNQAQKQRRRTYCVHG
;
A
#
# COMPACT_ATOMS: atom_id res chain seq x y z
N MET A 1 -12.68 -11.49 -16.43
CA MET A 1 -12.16 -11.53 -15.05
C MET A 1 -10.64 -11.62 -15.10
N VAL A 2 -9.90 -10.65 -14.55
CA VAL A 2 -8.44 -10.58 -14.71
C VAL A 2 -7.74 -11.58 -13.75
N LYS A 3 -6.82 -12.40 -14.27
CA LYS A 3 -6.06 -13.41 -13.51
C LYS A 3 -5.29 -12.78 -12.34
N TYR A 4 -5.33 -13.39 -11.15
CA TYR A 4 -4.50 -12.97 -10.01
C TYR A 4 -3.06 -13.45 -10.17
N SER A 5 -2.10 -12.65 -9.72
CA SER A 5 -0.67 -13.01 -9.81
C SER A 5 -0.27 -14.11 -8.84
N ARG A 6 -0.99 -14.24 -7.72
CA ARG A 6 -0.81 -15.28 -6.72
C ARG A 6 -2.16 -15.70 -6.18
N GLU A 7 -2.32 -17.00 -5.98
CA GLU A 7 -3.51 -17.60 -5.37
C GLU A 7 -3.19 -17.89 -3.89
N PRO A 8 -4.17 -17.74 -2.98
CA PRO A 8 -4.02 -18.17 -1.60
C PRO A 8 -4.08 -19.70 -1.54
N ASP A 9 -3.37 -20.29 -0.58
CA ASP A 9 -3.36 -21.74 -0.39
C ASP A 9 -4.76 -22.27 -0.02
N ASN A 10 -5.57 -21.48 0.69
CA ASN A 10 -6.94 -21.80 1.01
C ASN A 10 -7.91 -20.71 0.53
N HIS A 11 -8.76 -21.04 -0.44
CA HIS A 11 -9.71 -20.11 -1.05
C HIS A 11 -10.92 -19.77 -0.17
N THR A 12 -11.31 -20.65 0.76
CA THR A 12 -12.47 -20.43 1.62
C THR A 12 -12.14 -19.49 2.78
N LYS A 13 -10.89 -19.57 3.27
CA LYS A 13 -10.38 -18.75 4.38
C LYS A 13 -9.65 -17.48 3.93
N SER A 14 -9.67 -17.18 2.63
CA SER A 14 -8.94 -16.05 2.06
C SER A 14 -9.79 -15.19 1.14
N TRP A 15 -9.38 -13.94 1.00
CA TRP A 15 -10.08 -12.93 0.23
C TRP A 15 -9.10 -12.21 -0.68
N LYS A 16 -9.62 -11.72 -1.79
CA LYS A 16 -8.85 -11.02 -2.80
C LYS A 16 -9.51 -9.67 -3.04
N ALA A 17 -8.73 -8.61 -2.99
CA ALA A 17 -9.13 -7.28 -3.44
C ALA A 17 -8.09 -6.76 -4.43
N ARG A 18 -8.52 -5.96 -5.41
CA ARG A 18 -7.64 -5.38 -6.42
C ARG A 18 -8.17 -4.00 -6.84
N GLY A 19 -7.25 -3.06 -7.03
CA GLY A 19 -7.47 -1.86 -7.84
C GLY A 19 -6.67 -1.93 -9.13
N SER A 20 -7.27 -1.49 -10.24
CA SER A 20 -6.64 -1.45 -11.57
C SER A 20 -6.47 -0.01 -12.03
N ASP A 21 -5.40 0.27 -12.79
CA ASP A 21 -5.11 1.56 -13.43
C ASP A 21 -5.21 2.79 -12.50
N LEU A 22 -4.80 2.60 -11.24
CA LEU A 22 -4.80 3.64 -10.22
C LEU A 22 -3.79 4.75 -10.56
N ARG A 23 -4.25 6.00 -10.57
CA ARG A 23 -3.40 7.17 -10.83
C ARG A 23 -2.67 7.64 -9.56
N VAL A 24 -1.73 6.82 -9.11
CA VAL A 24 -0.88 7.04 -7.94
C VAL A 24 0.60 6.94 -8.30
N HIS A 25 1.46 7.44 -7.41
CA HIS A 25 2.91 7.31 -7.61
C HIS A 25 3.37 5.89 -7.28
N PHE A 26 3.63 5.09 -8.32
CA PHE A 26 4.00 3.68 -8.22
C PHE A 26 5.02 3.38 -7.10
N LYS A 27 6.13 4.12 -7.07
CA LYS A 27 7.22 3.86 -6.11
C LYS A 27 6.75 4.06 -4.65
N ASN A 28 5.91 5.08 -4.40
CA ASN A 28 5.42 5.38 -3.06
C ASN A 28 4.43 4.30 -2.62
N THR A 29 3.54 3.90 -3.53
CA THR A 29 2.55 2.85 -3.27
C THR A 29 3.23 1.51 -3.00
N ARG A 30 4.32 1.18 -3.71
CA ARG A 30 5.08 -0.06 -3.47
C ARG A 30 5.78 -0.09 -2.11
N GLU A 31 6.35 1.02 -1.65
CA GLU A 31 6.93 1.10 -0.29
C GLU A 31 5.84 1.03 0.78
N THR A 32 4.71 1.72 0.56
CA THR A 32 3.55 1.68 1.46
C THR A 32 3.01 0.25 1.61
N ALA A 33 2.80 -0.43 0.49
CA ALA A 33 2.35 -1.82 0.47
C ALA A 33 3.36 -2.76 1.15
N HIS A 34 4.67 -2.50 1.01
CA HIS A 34 5.68 -3.30 1.68
C HIS A 34 5.61 -3.18 3.19
N ALA A 35 5.41 -1.95 3.69
CA ALA A 35 5.42 -1.64 5.11
C ALA A 35 4.25 -2.28 5.88
N ILE A 36 3.15 -2.61 5.18
CA ILE A 36 1.95 -3.20 5.79
C ILE A 36 1.85 -4.73 5.64
N ARG A 37 2.83 -5.36 4.99
CA ARG A 37 2.84 -6.80 4.76
C ARG A 37 2.96 -7.56 6.09
N ASN A 38 2.22 -8.66 6.24
CA ASN A 38 2.19 -9.53 7.42
C ASN A 38 1.72 -8.83 8.71
N LEU A 39 0.94 -7.76 8.60
CA LEU A 39 0.31 -7.10 9.74
C LEU A 39 -1.17 -7.45 9.83
N SER A 40 -1.71 -7.42 11.06
CA SER A 40 -3.15 -7.54 11.30
C SER A 40 -3.90 -6.34 10.74
N LEU A 41 -5.12 -6.57 10.28
CA LEU A 41 -5.91 -5.58 9.55
C LEU A 41 -6.17 -4.31 10.38
N THR A 42 -6.51 -4.49 11.66
CA THR A 42 -6.72 -3.41 12.63
C THR A 42 -5.46 -2.54 12.81
N LYS A 43 -4.28 -3.18 12.86
CA LYS A 43 -3.01 -2.46 12.99
C LYS A 43 -2.67 -1.70 11.71
N VAL A 44 -2.98 -2.28 10.55
CA VAL A 44 -2.75 -1.64 9.25
C VAL A 44 -3.62 -0.41 9.08
N LYS A 45 -4.92 -0.49 9.40
CA LYS A 45 -5.82 0.68 9.35
C LYS A 45 -5.30 1.84 10.18
N ARG A 46 -5.02 1.59 11.46
CA ARG A 46 -4.45 2.60 12.37
C ARG A 46 -3.14 3.17 11.84
N TYR A 47 -2.26 2.31 11.32
CA TYR A 47 -0.99 2.77 10.77
C TYR A 47 -1.17 3.66 9.54
N LEU A 48 -2.07 3.30 8.62
CA LEU A 48 -2.34 4.12 7.44
C LEU A 48 -3.02 5.44 7.80
N GLU A 49 -3.93 5.46 8.79
CA GLU A 49 -4.53 6.68 9.32
C GLU A 49 -3.48 7.60 9.97
N ASP A 50 -2.56 7.04 10.75
CA ASP A 50 -1.43 7.79 11.31
C ASP A 50 -0.52 8.37 10.23
N VAL A 51 -0.35 7.68 9.09
CA VAL A 51 0.40 8.21 7.94
C VAL A 51 -0.32 9.41 7.32
N LEU A 52 -1.67 9.43 7.29
CA LEU A 52 -2.44 10.57 6.76
C LEU A 52 -2.25 11.82 7.61
N VAL A 53 -2.12 11.67 8.93
CA VAL A 53 -1.91 12.75 9.91
C VAL A 53 -0.42 13.01 10.16
N HIS A 54 0.48 12.39 9.39
CA HIS A 54 1.94 12.52 9.54
C HIS A 54 2.51 12.07 10.90
N LYS A 55 1.76 11.30 11.69
CA LYS A 55 2.21 10.76 12.98
C LYS A 55 3.25 9.64 12.82
N GLN A 56 3.09 8.80 11.80
CA GLN A 56 4.03 7.72 11.51
C GLN A 56 4.49 7.73 10.06
N ALA A 57 5.80 7.67 9.84
CA ALA A 57 6.38 7.61 8.52
C ALA A 57 6.34 6.18 7.93
N ILE A 58 6.32 6.12 6.60
CA ILE A 58 6.55 4.90 5.83
C ILE A 58 8.04 4.81 5.52
N PRO A 59 8.71 3.71 5.89
CA PRO A 59 10.12 3.51 5.56
C PRO A 59 10.27 3.28 4.05
N PHE A 60 11.24 3.95 3.42
CA PHE A 60 11.58 3.75 2.01
C PHE A 60 12.81 2.86 1.93
N THR A 61 12.63 1.65 1.38
CA THR A 61 13.64 0.59 1.37
C THR A 61 14.30 0.43 0.02
N ARG A 62 13.51 0.31 -1.07
CA ARG A 62 14.02 0.11 -2.43
C ARG A 62 14.19 1.44 -3.15
N PHE A 63 13.20 2.33 -3.07
CA PHE A 63 13.22 3.61 -3.78
C PHE A 63 13.78 4.75 -2.93
N CYS A 64 15.03 4.59 -2.48
CA CYS A 64 15.70 5.38 -1.44
C CYS A 64 16.71 6.42 -1.96
N ARG A 65 16.80 6.65 -3.28
CA ARG A 65 17.77 7.61 -3.85
C ARG A 65 17.36 9.05 -3.55
N ARG A 66 18.11 9.72 -2.66
CA ARG A 66 17.88 11.11 -2.20
C ARG A 66 16.50 11.34 -1.56
N VAL A 67 15.99 10.36 -0.83
CA VAL A 67 14.80 10.54 0.00
C VAL A 67 15.21 11.17 1.34
N GLY A 68 14.39 12.10 1.84
CA GLY A 68 14.59 12.71 3.15
C GLY A 68 14.65 11.66 4.28
N LYS A 69 15.49 11.93 5.26
CA LYS A 69 15.59 11.10 6.48
C LYS A 69 14.63 11.63 7.54
N THR A 70 14.09 10.74 8.36
CA THR A 70 13.18 11.10 9.46
C THR A 70 13.46 10.18 10.65
N ALA A 71 13.48 10.73 11.86
CA ALA A 71 13.70 9.97 13.09
C ALA A 71 12.68 8.81 13.24
N GLN A 72 11.41 9.06 12.88
CA GLN A 72 10.34 8.04 12.89
C GLN A 72 10.66 6.80 12.04
N ALA A 73 11.40 6.96 10.94
CA ALA A 73 11.76 5.86 10.05
C ALA A 73 12.96 5.06 10.57
N LYS A 74 13.81 5.64 11.44
CA LYS A 74 14.98 4.95 12.01
C LYS A 74 14.58 3.72 12.81
N ASN A 75 13.46 3.79 13.54
CA ASN A 75 12.95 2.68 14.35
C ASN A 75 12.51 1.47 13.52
N ARG A 76 12.26 1.65 12.21
CA ARG A 76 11.77 0.59 11.32
C ARG A 76 12.78 0.16 10.26
N HIS A 77 13.75 1.01 9.92
CA HIS A 77 14.74 0.70 8.89
C HIS A 77 16.05 1.46 9.13
N PRO A 78 17.21 0.79 9.02
CA PRO A 78 18.51 1.38 9.37
C PRO A 78 18.89 2.60 8.51
N ASN A 79 18.45 2.65 7.25
CA ASN A 79 18.70 3.80 6.37
C ASN A 79 18.06 5.12 6.89
N GLY A 80 17.05 5.02 7.78
CA GLY A 80 16.37 6.17 8.37
C GLY A 80 15.60 7.04 7.38
N GLN A 81 15.41 6.58 6.14
CA GLN A 81 14.68 7.28 5.11
C GLN A 81 13.20 6.91 5.14
N GLY A 82 12.34 7.92 5.09
CA GLY A 82 10.90 7.72 5.11
C GLY A 82 10.13 8.93 4.64
N ARG A 83 8.88 8.71 4.26
CA ARG A 83 7.93 9.77 3.86
C ARG A 83 6.53 9.41 4.33
N TRP A 84 5.61 10.35 4.17
CA TRP A 84 4.18 10.14 4.38
C TRP A 84 3.42 10.27 3.05
N PRO A 85 3.35 9.20 2.24
CA PRO A 85 2.70 9.26 0.94
C PRO A 85 1.17 9.23 1.07
N VAL A 86 0.58 10.35 1.49
CA VAL A 86 -0.85 10.52 1.80
C VAL A 86 -1.75 9.93 0.71
N LYS A 87 -1.52 10.29 -0.56
CA LYS A 87 -2.34 9.79 -1.68
C LYS A 87 -2.31 8.27 -1.78
N SER A 88 -1.13 7.64 -1.64
CA SER A 88 -1.02 6.17 -1.72
C SER A 88 -1.66 5.48 -0.51
N ALA A 89 -1.50 6.06 0.69
CA ALA A 89 -2.11 5.53 1.90
C ALA A 89 -3.64 5.54 1.82
N LYS A 90 -4.26 6.63 1.33
CA LYS A 90 -5.71 6.73 1.12
C LYS A 90 -6.25 5.61 0.23
N PHE A 91 -5.65 5.41 -0.95
CA PHE A 91 -6.10 4.35 -1.88
C PHE A 91 -5.95 2.95 -1.30
N ILE A 92 -4.86 2.68 -0.57
CA ILE A 92 -4.68 1.37 0.06
C ILE A 92 -5.72 1.16 1.17
N LEU A 93 -6.04 2.20 1.94
CA LEU A 93 -7.06 2.12 2.98
C LEU A 93 -8.45 1.86 2.38
N GLU A 94 -8.80 2.53 1.28
CA GLU A 94 -10.03 2.24 0.52
C GLU A 94 -10.07 0.81 -0.02
N LEU A 95 -8.93 0.30 -0.53
CA LEU A 95 -8.84 -1.08 -1.01
C LEU A 95 -9.04 -2.10 0.13
N LEU A 96 -8.52 -1.81 1.33
CA LEU A 96 -8.70 -2.67 2.50
C LEU A 96 -10.13 -2.63 3.03
N LYS A 97 -10.81 -1.48 3.00
CA LYS A 97 -12.25 -1.39 3.32
C LYS A 97 -13.09 -2.24 2.38
N ASN A 98 -12.79 -2.21 1.08
CA ASN A 98 -13.43 -3.09 0.12
C ASN A 98 -13.13 -4.58 0.42
N ALA A 99 -11.88 -4.90 0.77
CA ALA A 99 -11.52 -6.25 1.17
C ALA A 99 -12.34 -6.75 2.37
N GLU A 100 -12.57 -5.90 3.37
CA GLU A 100 -13.39 -6.19 4.56
C GLU A 100 -14.85 -6.46 4.22
N SER A 101 -15.47 -5.62 3.39
CA SER A 101 -16.85 -5.86 2.95
C SER A 101 -16.99 -7.22 2.25
N ASN A 102 -15.97 -7.66 1.51
CA ASN A 102 -15.97 -8.99 0.89
C ASN A 102 -15.83 -10.14 1.91
N VAL A 103 -15.18 -9.90 3.05
CA VAL A 103 -15.06 -10.86 4.16
C VAL A 103 -16.38 -11.02 4.87
N GLU A 104 -17.03 -9.90 5.20
CA GLU A 104 -18.32 -9.86 5.90
C GLU A 104 -19.38 -10.65 5.13
N VAL A 105 -19.43 -10.49 3.80
CA VAL A 105 -20.35 -11.24 2.93
C VAL A 105 -20.13 -12.76 3.00
N LYS A 106 -18.91 -13.20 3.27
CA LYS A 106 -18.58 -14.63 3.40
C LYS A 106 -18.64 -15.13 4.85
N GLY A 107 -19.00 -14.28 5.82
CA GLY A 107 -19.29 -14.68 7.20
C GLY A 107 -18.08 -15.12 8.05
N LEU A 108 -16.87 -14.69 7.70
CA LEU A 108 -15.69 -14.93 8.55
C LEU A 108 -15.41 -13.75 9.48
N ASN A 109 -14.69 -14.05 10.56
CA ASN A 109 -14.33 -13.07 11.57
C ASN A 109 -13.33 -12.04 11.02
N VAL A 110 -13.70 -10.76 11.08
CA VAL A 110 -12.89 -9.62 10.60
C VAL A 110 -11.69 -9.34 11.51
N ASP A 111 -11.81 -9.64 12.81
CA ASP A 111 -10.78 -9.28 13.81
C ASP A 111 -9.52 -10.14 13.73
N SER A 112 -9.64 -11.36 13.21
CA SER A 112 -8.51 -12.29 13.05
C SER A 112 -7.78 -12.14 11.72
N LEU A 113 -8.18 -11.16 10.88
CA LEU A 113 -7.60 -10.97 9.55
C LEU A 113 -6.23 -10.31 9.59
N TYR A 114 -5.38 -10.75 8.68
CA TYR A 114 -4.07 -10.15 8.42
C TYR A 114 -3.74 -10.18 6.94
N ILE A 115 -2.81 -9.32 6.53
CA ILE A 115 -2.37 -9.24 5.13
C ILE A 115 -1.30 -10.29 4.86
N SER A 116 -1.68 -11.41 4.26
CA SER A 116 -0.75 -12.49 3.86
C SER A 116 0.09 -12.11 2.64
N HIS A 117 -0.52 -11.44 1.66
CA HIS A 117 0.12 -11.06 0.42
C HIS A 117 -0.39 -9.72 -0.09
N ILE A 118 0.55 -8.88 -0.52
CA ILE A 118 0.25 -7.63 -1.21
C ILE A 118 1.29 -7.39 -2.30
N GLN A 119 0.81 -6.95 -3.45
CA GLN A 119 1.64 -6.70 -4.62
C GLN A 119 1.22 -5.40 -5.28
N VAL A 120 2.20 -4.66 -5.79
CA VAL A 120 1.99 -3.43 -6.55
C VAL A 120 2.77 -3.56 -7.85
N ASN A 121 2.08 -3.44 -8.98
CA ASN A 121 2.64 -3.47 -10.33
C ASN A 121 2.53 -2.08 -10.96
N GLN A 122 3.38 -1.77 -11.94
CA GLN A 122 3.22 -0.54 -12.71
C GLN A 122 2.01 -0.67 -13.63
N ALA A 123 1.08 0.29 -13.51
CA ALA A 123 -0.01 0.44 -14.47
C ALA A 123 0.50 1.07 -15.77
N GLN A 124 -0.31 1.02 -16.82
CA GLN A 124 0.01 1.66 -18.09
C GLN A 124 0.23 3.17 -17.88
N LYS A 125 1.34 3.69 -18.42
CA LYS A 125 1.64 5.12 -18.33
C LYS A 125 0.68 5.89 -19.24
N GLN A 126 -0.10 6.79 -18.64
CA GLN A 126 -0.91 7.73 -19.41
C GLN A 126 -0.02 8.74 -20.13
N ARG A 127 -0.32 8.98 -21.41
CA ARG A 127 0.43 9.96 -22.22
C ARG A 127 0.07 11.38 -21.77
N ARG A 128 1.10 12.17 -21.47
CA ARG A 128 1.02 13.61 -21.20
C ARG A 128 2.21 14.26 -21.88
N ARG A 129 2.01 15.45 -22.45
CA ARG A 129 3.09 16.26 -23.01
C ARG A 129 3.20 17.55 -22.21
N THR A 130 4.42 17.94 -21.91
CA THR A 130 4.78 19.25 -21.36
C THR A 130 5.76 19.89 -22.33
N TYR A 131 5.60 21.17 -22.63
CA TYR A 131 6.56 21.92 -23.43
C TYR A 131 7.71 22.37 -22.54
N CYS A 132 8.94 22.20 -23.04
CA CYS A 132 10.15 22.60 -22.34
C CYS A 132 10.73 23.87 -22.97
N VAL A 133 11.75 24.42 -22.33
CA VAL A 133 12.52 25.53 -22.91
C VAL A 133 13.28 25.05 -24.15
N HIS A 134 13.48 25.97 -25.11
CA HIS A 134 14.19 25.76 -26.38
C HIS A 134 13.47 24.91 -27.45
N GLY A 135 12.13 24.78 -27.35
CA GLY A 135 11.30 24.08 -28.34
C GLY A 135 11.13 22.59 -28.06
#